data_AF-I5C9L3-F1
#
_entry.id   AF-I5C9L3-F1
#
_cell.length_a   1.000
_cell.length_b   1.000
_cell.length_c   1.000
_cell.angle_alpha   90.00
_cell.angle_beta   90.00
_cell.angle_gamma   90.00
#
_symmetry.space_group_name_H-M   'P 1'
#
loop_
_entity.id
_entity.type
_entity.pdbx_description
1 polymer ?
#
loop_
_entity_poly.entity_id
_entity_poly.type
_entity_poly.pdbx_seq_one_letter_code
_entity_poly.pdbx_strand_id
1 'polypeptide(L)' 'MEEQRALFELVSDSMLAAVERFGTAEKVYVQYCPMAFDDKGASWLSMESKIQNPYFGSKMMTCGEVTREFLVR' A
#
# COMPACT_ATOMS: atom_id res chain seq x y z
N MET A 1 -17.13 -0.08 -6.57
CA MET A 1 -15.83 0.56 -6.26
C MET A 1 -15.41 0.31 -4.82
N GLU A 2 -16.24 0.60 -3.82
CA GLU A 2 -15.87 0.35 -2.40
C GLU A 2 -15.56 -1.13 -2.09
N GLU A 3 -16.37 -2.06 -2.60
CA GLU A 3 -16.10 -3.50 -2.44
C GLU A 3 -14.75 -3.93 -3.06
N GLN A 4 -14.40 -3.39 -4.23
CA GLN A 4 -13.10 -3.67 -4.86
C GLN A 4 -11.94 -3.11 -4.03
N ARG A 5 -12.13 -1.97 -3.37
CA ARG A 5 -11.12 -1.38 -2.47
C ARG A 5 -10.93 -2.23 -1.22
N ALA A 6 -12.01 -2.74 -0.63
CA ALA A 6 -11.94 -3.66 0.51
C ALA A 6 -11.26 -4.98 0.13
N LEU A 7 -11.56 -5.53 -1.05
CA LEU A 7 -10.84 -6.71 -1.56
C LEU A 7 -9.35 -6.41 -1.83
N PHE A 8 -9.03 -5.21 -2.30
CA PHE A 8 -7.65 -4.78 -2.53
C PHE A 8 -6.86 -4.62 -1.22
N GLU A 9 -7.49 -4.20 -0.12
CA GLU A 9 -6.89 -4.19 1.22
C GLU A 9 -6.40 -5.59 1.61
N LEU A 10 -7.25 -6.61 1.49
CA LEU A 10 -6.90 -7.99 1.80
C LEU A 10 -5.69 -8.49 0.98
N VAL A 11 -5.66 -8.15 -0.32
CA VAL A 11 -4.52 -8.48 -1.20
C VAL A 11 -3.26 -7.72 -0.75
N SER A 12 -3.39 -6.44 -0.41
CA SER A 12 -2.27 -5.61 0.01
C SER A 12 -1.63 -6.13 1.29
N ASP A 13 -2.43 -6.54 2.28
CA ASP A 13 -1.95 -7.14 3.52
C ASP A 13 -1.24 -8.47 3.26
N SER A 14 -1.83 -9.32 2.42
CA SER A 14 -1.25 -10.61 2.06
C SER A 14 0.10 -10.46 1.35
N MET A 15 0.19 -9.49 0.43
CA MET A 15 1.42 -9.19 -0.30
C MET A 15 2.49 -8.57 0.60
N LEU A 16 2.10 -7.67 1.51
CA LEU A 16 3.01 -7.09 2.50
C LEU A 16 3.62 -8.19 3.37
N ALA A 17 2.80 -9.10 3.91
CA ALA A 17 3.26 -10.23 4.70
C ALA A 17 4.18 -11.17 3.90
N ALA A 18 3.91 -11.39 2.61
CA ALA A 18 4.77 -12.17 1.74
C ALA A 18 6.15 -11.51 1.55
N VAL A 19 6.20 -10.20 1.27
CA VAL A 19 7.46 -9.47 1.11
C VAL A 19 8.24 -9.40 2.42
N GLU A 20 7.58 -9.24 3.56
CA GLU A 20 8.22 -9.29 4.87
C GLU A 20 8.88 -10.64 5.15
N ARG A 21 8.23 -11.74 4.74
CA ARG A 21 8.71 -13.10 5.01
C ARG A 21 9.77 -13.59 4.03
N PHE A 22 9.58 -13.31 2.74
CA PHE A 22 10.39 -13.89 1.66
C PHE A 22 11.37 -12.88 1.06
N GLY A 23 11.23 -11.59 1.36
CA GLY A 23 11.97 -10.53 0.69
C GLY A 23 11.38 -10.19 -0.68
N THR A 24 12.16 -9.44 -1.47
CA THR A 24 11.78 -8.98 -2.80
C THR A 24 13.00 -8.96 -3.71
N ALA A 25 12.78 -9.25 -5.00
CA ALA A 25 13.82 -9.19 -6.03
C ALA A 25 14.08 -7.75 -6.52
N GLU A 26 13.18 -6.81 -6.21
CA GLU A 26 13.27 -5.41 -6.58
C GLU A 26 13.04 -4.51 -5.37
N LYS A 27 13.41 -3.23 -5.48
CA LYS A 27 13.09 -2.25 -4.43
C LYS A 27 11.57 -2.06 -4.37
N VAL A 28 10.99 -2.23 -3.19
CA VAL A 28 9.55 -2.05 -2.96
C VAL A 28 9.33 -1.08 -1.80
N TYR A 29 8.38 -0.16 -1.96
CA TYR A 29 7.96 0.80 -0.96
C TYR A 29 6.67 0.32 -0.30
N VAL A 30 6.62 0.39 1.03
CA VAL A 30 5.36 0.34 1.78
C VAL A 30 4.84 1.76 1.87
N GLN A 31 3.65 1.98 1.31
CA GLN A 31 2.94 3.24 1.40
C GLN A 31 1.72 3.05 2.32
N TYR A 32 1.39 4.09 3.07
CA TYR A 32 0.31 4.05 4.07
C TYR A 32 -0.52 5.32 4.00
N CYS A 33 -1.84 5.18 4.16
CA CYS A 33 -2.76 6.29 4.29
C CYS A 33 -3.57 6.10 5.58
N PRO A 34 -3.45 6.99 6.59
CA PRO A 34 -4.20 6.85 7.85
C PRO A 34 -5.71 7.06 7.69
N MET A 35 -6.14 7.74 6.63
CA MET A 35 -7.55 8.09 6.41
C MET A 35 -8.34 6.99 5.68
N ALA A 36 -7.69 5.93 5.21
CA ALA A 36 -8.38 4.86 4.50
C ALA A 36 -9.42 4.19 5.41
N PHE A 37 -10.57 3.81 4.81
CA PHE A 37 -11.66 3.09 5.46
C PHE A 37 -12.16 3.72 6.77
N ASP A 38 -12.54 5.00 6.72
CA ASP A 38 -13.02 5.77 7.87
C ASP A 38 -11.96 5.88 8.99
N ASP A 39 -10.78 6.38 8.62
CA ASP A 39 -9.63 6.60 9.52
C ASP A 39 -9.07 5.33 10.21
N LYS A 40 -9.39 4.15 9.68
CA LYS A 40 -8.79 2.88 10.13
C LYS A 40 -7.37 2.70 9.61
N GLY A 41 -7.08 3.34 8.48
CA GLY A 41 -5.80 3.27 7.80
C GLY A 41 -5.64 2.01 6.95
N ALA A 42 -4.79 2.10 5.93
CA ALA A 42 -4.46 0.96 5.08
C ALA A 42 -3.08 1.13 4.44
N SER A 43 -2.37 0.00 4.27
CA SER A 43 -1.05 -0.06 3.65
C SER A 43 -1.10 -0.75 2.29
N TRP A 44 -0.23 -0.35 1.38
CA TRP A 44 -0.03 -1.05 0.11
C TRP A 44 1.44 -1.04 -0.31
N LEU A 45 1.78 -1.91 -1.27
CA LEU A 45 3.10 -1.98 -1.87
C LEU A 45 3.15 -1.19 -3.18
N SER A 46 4.28 -0.56 -3.45
CA SER A 46 4.55 0.16 -4.70
C SER A 46 6.00 -0.02 -5.14
N MET A 47 6.24 -0.06 -6.45
CA MET A 47 7.60 -0.01 -7.03
C MET A 47 8.11 1.43 -7.15
N GLU A 48 7.23 2.42 -7.04
CA GLU A 48 7.55 3.85 -7.07
C GLU A 48 7.43 4.47 -5.67
N SER A 49 8.30 5.43 -5.35
CA SER A 49 8.18 6.21 -4.11
C SER A 49 7.04 7.24 -4.15
N LYS A 50 6.57 7.60 -5.36
CA LYS A 50 5.45 8.52 -5.55
C LYS A 50 4.18 7.89 -4.98
N ILE A 51 3.46 8.65 -4.15
CA ILE A 51 2.19 8.21 -3.56
C ILE A 51 1.11 8.18 -4.64
N GLN A 52 0.47 7.02 -4.77
CA GLN A 52 -0.66 6.78 -5.65
C GLN A 52 -1.74 5.98 -4.88
N ASN A 53 -2.56 6.68 -4.10
CA ASN A 53 -3.49 6.10 -3.14
C ASN A 53 -4.63 5.30 -3.83
N PRO A 54 -4.65 3.95 -3.71
CA PRO A 54 -5.67 3.12 -4.36
C PRO A 54 -7.03 3.15 -3.63
N TYR A 55 -7.06 3.57 -2.36
CA TYR A 55 -8.25 3.52 -1.51
C TYR A 55 -9.18 4.72 -1.69
N PHE A 56 -8.68 5.85 -2.21
CA PHE A 56 -9.49 7.05 -2.46
C PHE A 56 -9.65 7.44 -3.93
N GLY A 57 -8.90 6.80 -4.84
CA GLY A 57 -8.92 7.14 -6.26
C GLY A 57 -8.61 8.63 -6.49
N SER A 58 -9.29 9.26 -7.44
CA SER A 58 -9.01 10.65 -7.84
C SER A 58 -9.26 11.70 -6.74
N LYS A 59 -10.00 11.38 -5.68
CA LYS A 59 -10.33 12.35 -4.62
C LYS A 59 -9.11 12.72 -3.78
N MET A 60 -8.21 11.77 -3.52
CA MET A 60 -7.05 11.96 -2.64
C MET A 60 -5.86 11.13 -3.12
N MET A 61 -5.55 11.21 -4.42
CA MET A 61 -4.57 10.34 -5.07
C MET A 61 -3.15 10.44 -4.48
N THR A 62 -2.80 11.57 -3.89
CA THR A 62 -1.48 11.83 -3.29
C THR A 62 -1.49 11.74 -1.76
N CYS A 63 -2.59 11.31 -1.14
CA CYS A 63 -2.68 11.19 0.31
C CYS A 63 -2.00 9.90 0.78
N GLY A 64 -1.04 10.05 1.68
CA GLY A 64 -0.30 8.96 2.28
C GLY A 64 1.18 9.28 2.39
N GLU A 65 1.95 8.34 2.90
CA GLU A 65 3.38 8.45 3.10
C GLU A 65 4.09 7.12 2.86
N VAL A 66 5.37 7.17 2.52
CA VAL A 66 6.23 5.98 2.51
C VAL A 66 6.66 5.71 3.95
N THR A 67 6.31 4.55 4.49
CA THR A 67 6.63 4.17 5.88
C THR A 67 7.81 3.21 5.97
N ARG A 68 8.08 2.46 4.90
CA ARG A 68 9.16 1.47 4.85
C ARG A 68 9.61 1.23 3.41
N GLU A 69 10.87 0.81 3.26
CA GLU A 69 11.42 0.33 2.01
C GLU A 69 12.00 -1.08 2.20
N PHE A 70 11.70 -1.99 1.28
CA PHE A 70 12.38 -3.26 1.13
C PHE A 70 13.39 -3.13 -0.01
N LEU A 71 14.64 -3.45 0.28
CA LEU A 71 15.72 -3.51 -0.71
C LEU A 71 15.89 -4.95 -1.20
N VAL A 72 16.47 -5.08 -2.39
CA VAL A 72 16.76 -6.37 -3.01
C VAL A 72 17.57 -7.25 -2.06
N ARG A 73 17.15 -8.51 -1.92
CA ARG A 73 17.87 -9.55 -1.17
C ARG A 73 18.24 -10.72 -2.08
#